data_AF-A0A498K340-F1
#
_entry.id   AF-A0A498K340-F1
#
_cell.length_a   1.000
_cell.length_b   1.000
_cell.length_c   1.000
_cell.angle_alpha   90.00
_cell.angle_beta   90.00
_cell.angle_gamma   90.00
#
_symmetry.space_group_name_H-M   'P 1'
#
loop_
_entity.id
_entity.type
_entity.pdbx_description
1 polymer ?
#
loop_
_entity_poly.entity_id
_entity_poly.type
_entity_poly.pdbx_seq_one_letter_code
_entity_poly.pdbx_strand_id
1 'polypeptide(L)'
;MVDQEQDGMLPIANVGRIMKQILPPRAKISKEAKQTMQECATEFLSFVTGEASDKCHKENRKTVNGDDICWALSALGFDNYAQAAMRYLHKYRETERDKAAANNNQNTANITSHGGLQVREQTQTSNLEFRVLEKGDNSLITKP
;
A
#
# COMPACT_ATOMS: atom_id res chain seq x y z
N MET A 1 16.44 -12.15 25.97
CA MET A 1 15.20 -12.63 25.30
C MET A 1 14.77 -11.48 24.43
N VAL A 2 14.87 -11.64 23.11
CA VAL A 2 14.40 -10.62 22.16
C VAL A 2 12.90 -10.81 22.08
N ASP A 3 12.13 -9.76 22.37
CA ASP A 3 10.66 -9.77 22.38
C ASP A 3 10.13 -10.14 20.98
N GLN A 4 9.96 -11.43 20.74
CA GLN A 4 9.55 -11.97 19.43
C GLN A 4 8.12 -11.55 19.05
N GLU A 5 7.30 -11.14 20.03
CA GLU A 5 6.00 -10.50 19.79
C GLU A 5 6.10 -9.10 19.16
N GLN A 6 7.23 -8.40 19.33
CA GLN A 6 7.45 -7.10 18.70
C GLN A 6 8.02 -7.22 17.28
N ASP A 7 8.58 -8.39 16.94
CA ASP A 7 9.17 -8.67 15.64
C ASP A 7 8.06 -8.87 14.59
N GLY A 8 7.78 -7.84 13.80
CA GLY A 8 6.74 -7.86 12.76
C GLY A 8 5.58 -6.89 13.00
N MET A 9 5.51 -6.22 14.16
CA MET A 9 4.51 -5.19 14.38
C MET A 9 4.84 -3.88 13.65
N LEU A 10 3.80 -3.20 13.14
CA LEU A 10 3.94 -1.88 12.54
C LEU A 10 4.40 -0.84 13.59
N PRO A 11 5.21 0.17 13.24
CA PRO A 11 5.61 1.20 14.21
C PRO A 11 4.40 1.90 14.85
N ILE A 12 4.30 1.85 16.18
CA ILE A 12 3.18 2.40 16.95
C ILE A 12 2.91 3.88 16.66
N ALA A 13 3.96 4.65 16.35
CA ALA A 13 3.86 6.05 15.98
C ALA A 13 3.11 6.25 14.65
N ASN A 14 3.34 5.37 13.67
CA ASN A 14 2.68 5.43 12.37
C ASN A 14 1.20 5.07 12.50
N VAL A 15 0.89 4.01 13.26
CA VAL A 15 -0.50 3.63 13.60
C VAL A 15 -1.23 4.80 14.26
N GLY A 16 -0.63 5.38 15.31
CA GLY A 16 -1.21 6.52 16.01
C GLY A 16 -1.43 7.75 15.11
N ARG A 17 -0.52 8.01 14.15
CA ARG A 17 -0.66 9.10 13.18
C ARG A 17 -1.84 8.89 12.25
N ILE A 18 -2.01 7.69 11.71
CA ILE A 18 -3.11 7.35 10.80
C ILE A 18 -4.45 7.40 11.55
N MET A 19 -4.54 6.78 12.74
CA MET A 19 -5.75 6.84 13.57
C MET A 19 -6.19 8.29 13.83
N LYS A 20 -5.23 9.20 14.00
CA LYS A 20 -5.51 10.62 14.28
C LYS A 20 -6.06 11.39 13.08
N GLN A 21 -5.82 10.95 11.83
CA GLN A 21 -6.27 11.65 10.61
C GLN A 21 -7.79 11.71 10.46
N ILE A 22 -8.50 10.71 10.99
CA ILE A 22 -9.97 10.64 10.92
C ILE A 22 -10.66 11.24 12.16
N LEU A 23 -9.89 11.72 13.13
CA LEU A 23 -10.40 12.25 14.40
C LEU A 23 -10.33 13.79 14.43
N PRO A 24 -11.18 14.44 15.25
CA PRO A 24 -11.07 15.88 15.49
C PRO A 24 -9.67 16.31 15.98
N PRO A 25 -9.21 17.55 15.69
CA PRO A 25 -7.86 18.00 15.99
C PRO A 25 -7.43 17.79 17.45
N ARG A 26 -8.35 17.97 18.41
CA ARG A 26 -8.06 17.86 19.85
C ARG A 26 -8.35 16.50 20.48
N ALA A 27 -8.85 15.53 19.72
CA ALA A 27 -9.12 14.19 20.25
C ALA A 27 -7.85 13.51 20.80
N LYS A 28 -7.95 12.76 21.89
CA LYS A 28 -6.83 11.96 22.41
C LYS A 28 -7.07 10.49 22.10
N ILE A 29 -6.00 9.74 21.85
CA ILE A 29 -6.02 8.29 21.67
C ILE A 29 -5.18 7.72 22.81
N SER A 30 -5.76 6.80 23.58
CA SER A 30 -5.06 6.13 24.69
C SER A 30 -3.90 5.27 24.17
N LYS A 31 -3.02 4.85 25.08
CA LYS A 31 -1.91 3.96 24.73
C LYS A 31 -2.45 2.60 24.28
N GLU A 32 -3.41 2.08 25.02
CA GLU A 32 -4.04 0.78 24.83
C GLU A 32 -4.75 0.72 23.47
N ALA A 33 -5.50 1.76 23.10
CA ALA A 33 -6.15 1.82 21.80
C ALA A 33 -5.17 1.79 20.62
N LYS A 34 -3.98 2.40 20.77
CA LYS A 34 -2.95 2.32 19.72
C LYS A 34 -2.35 0.91 19.63
N GLN A 35 -2.15 0.23 20.77
CA GLN A 35 -1.63 -1.14 20.81
C GLN A 35 -2.63 -2.11 20.18
N THR A 36 -3.91 -2.04 20.57
CA THR A 36 -4.97 -2.86 19.95
C THR A 36 -5.04 -2.63 18.45
N MET A 37 -4.99 -1.39 17.98
CA MET A 37 -4.99 -1.13 16.53
C MET A 37 -3.72 -1.60 15.81
N GLN A 38 -2.56 -1.59 16.49
CA GLN A 38 -1.31 -2.13 15.96
C GLN A 38 -1.40 -3.65 15.77
N GLU A 39 -1.94 -4.34 16.76
CA GLU A 39 -2.22 -5.79 16.72
C GLU A 39 -3.22 -6.11 15.61
N CYS A 40 -4.38 -5.44 15.58
CA CYS A 40 -5.39 -5.63 14.54
C CYS A 40 -4.86 -5.35 13.13
N ALA A 41 -4.03 -4.32 12.95
CA ALA A 41 -3.45 -4.02 11.64
C ALA A 41 -2.46 -5.10 11.19
N THR A 42 -1.68 -5.65 12.12
CA THR A 42 -0.73 -6.73 11.84
C THR A 42 -1.47 -8.03 11.51
N GLU A 43 -2.52 -8.35 12.27
CA GLU A 43 -3.40 -9.49 12.00
C GLU A 43 -4.13 -9.33 10.66
N PHE A 44 -4.62 -8.13 10.33
CA PHE A 44 -5.26 -7.85 9.04
C PHE A 44 -4.31 -8.14 7.86
N LEU A 45 -3.03 -7.78 7.97
CA LEU A 45 -2.03 -8.12 6.94
C LEU A 45 -1.89 -9.63 6.80
N SER A 46 -1.73 -10.35 7.91
CA SER A 46 -1.62 -11.82 7.90
C SER A 46 -2.88 -12.49 7.35
N PHE A 47 -4.06 -11.96 7.68
CA PHE A 47 -5.35 -12.48 7.22
C PHE A 47 -5.52 -12.34 5.70
N VAL A 48 -5.32 -11.12 5.16
CA VAL A 48 -5.47 -10.87 3.71
C VAL A 48 -4.39 -11.61 2.91
N THR A 49 -3.14 -11.61 3.40
CA THR A 49 -2.05 -12.33 2.72
C THR A 49 -2.19 -13.84 2.79
N GLY A 50 -2.76 -14.37 3.88
CA GLY A 50 -3.12 -15.78 4.01
C GLY A 50 -4.14 -16.19 2.95
N GLU A 51 -5.24 -15.45 2.81
CA GLU A 51 -6.28 -15.73 1.81
C GLU A 51 -5.74 -15.64 0.37
N ALA A 52 -4.92 -14.62 0.08
CA ALA A 52 -4.26 -14.47 -1.22
C ALA A 52 -3.27 -15.61 -1.52
N SER A 53 -2.51 -16.03 -0.50
CA SER A 53 -1.58 -17.16 -0.59
C SER A 53 -2.33 -18.45 -0.89
N ASP A 54 -3.43 -18.73 -0.19
CA ASP A 54 -4.24 -19.94 -0.40
C ASP A 54 -4.77 -20.03 -1.83
N LYS A 55 -5.29 -18.92 -2.38
CA LYS A 55 -5.68 -18.88 -3.80
C LYS A 55 -4.50 -19.14 -4.72
N CYS A 56 -3.38 -18.45 -4.52
CA CYS A 56 -2.18 -18.61 -5.34
C CYS A 56 -1.72 -20.08 -5.39
N HIS A 57 -1.71 -20.75 -4.24
CA HIS A 57 -1.35 -22.17 -4.15
C HIS A 57 -2.39 -23.08 -4.81
N LYS A 58 -3.70 -22.81 -4.65
CA LYS A 58 -4.77 -23.54 -5.35
C LYS A 58 -4.64 -23.45 -6.88
N GLU A 59 -4.09 -22.36 -7.39
CA GLU A 59 -3.78 -22.15 -8.81
C GLU A 59 -2.40 -22.69 -9.24
N ASN A 60 -1.73 -23.48 -8.40
CA ASN A 60 -0.39 -24.03 -8.63
C ASN A 60 0.70 -22.97 -8.89
N ARG A 61 0.52 -21.75 -8.36
CA ARG A 61 1.52 -20.67 -8.42
C ARG A 61 2.28 -20.60 -7.09
N LYS A 62 3.58 -20.31 -7.18
CA LYS A 62 4.47 -20.14 -6.02
C LYS A 62 4.68 -18.67 -5.62
N THR A 63 4.18 -17.74 -6.41
CA THR A 63 4.38 -16.31 -6.23
C THR A 63 3.04 -15.60 -6.20
N VAL A 64 2.76 -14.99 -5.06
CA VAL A 64 1.58 -14.14 -4.84
C VAL A 64 1.80 -12.82 -5.60
N ASN A 65 0.81 -12.45 -6.41
CA ASN A 65 0.82 -11.23 -7.21
C ASN A 65 -0.20 -10.21 -6.71
N GLY A 66 -0.15 -8.99 -7.24
CA GLY A 66 -1.10 -7.93 -6.86
C GLY A 66 -2.57 -8.27 -7.16
N ASP A 67 -2.84 -9.08 -8.19
CA ASP A 67 -4.20 -9.52 -8.52
C ASP A 67 -4.77 -10.48 -7.44
N ASP A 68 -3.91 -11.26 -6.77
CA ASP A 68 -4.32 -12.14 -5.66
C ASP A 68 -4.77 -11.34 -4.45
N ILE A 69 -4.05 -10.25 -4.15
CA ILE A 69 -4.42 -9.32 -3.08
C ILE A 69 -5.76 -8.64 -3.38
N CYS A 70 -5.97 -8.18 -4.61
CA CYS A 70 -7.24 -7.56 -5.01
C CYS A 70 -8.40 -8.56 -4.90
N TRP A 71 -8.18 -9.81 -5.30
CA TRP A 71 -9.16 -10.87 -5.15
C TRP A 71 -9.44 -11.18 -3.67
N ALA A 72 -8.41 -11.36 -2.85
CA ALA A 72 -8.57 -11.69 -1.43
C ALA A 72 -9.37 -10.61 -0.70
N LEU A 73 -9.08 -9.33 -0.96
CA LEU A 73 -9.89 -8.23 -0.42
C LEU A 73 -11.37 -8.35 -0.81
N SER A 74 -11.68 -8.71 -2.05
CA SER A 74 -13.08 -8.90 -2.48
C SER A 74 -13.71 -10.13 -1.80
N ALA A 75 -13.00 -11.25 -1.77
CA ALA A 75 -13.46 -12.51 -1.17
C ALA A 75 -13.75 -12.38 0.33
N LEU A 76 -13.00 -11.52 1.02
CA LEU A 76 -13.14 -11.22 2.45
C LEU A 76 -14.21 -10.13 2.74
N GLY A 77 -14.87 -9.59 1.71
CA GLY A 77 -15.93 -8.57 1.86
C GLY A 77 -15.43 -7.12 1.97
N PHE A 78 -14.18 -6.86 1.56
CA PHE A 78 -13.56 -5.52 1.52
C PHE A 78 -13.63 -4.91 0.11
N ASP A 79 -14.77 -4.99 -0.57
CA ASP A 79 -14.93 -4.63 -1.99
C ASP A 79 -14.49 -3.19 -2.33
N ASN A 80 -14.79 -2.23 -1.45
CA ASN A 80 -14.38 -0.84 -1.60
C ASN A 80 -12.85 -0.69 -1.61
N TYR A 81 -12.15 -1.47 -0.81
CA TYR A 81 -10.69 -1.50 -0.78
C TYR A 81 -10.12 -2.28 -1.97
N ALA A 82 -10.75 -3.39 -2.37
CA ALA A 82 -10.36 -4.15 -3.55
C ALA A 82 -10.39 -3.27 -4.82
N GLN A 83 -11.46 -2.49 -5.00
CA GLN A 83 -11.59 -1.58 -6.13
C GLN A 83 -10.51 -0.48 -6.13
N ALA A 84 -10.19 0.06 -4.94
CA ALA A 84 -9.12 1.05 -4.80
C ALA A 84 -7.73 0.45 -5.10
N ALA A 85 -7.45 -0.75 -4.58
CA ALA A 85 -6.21 -1.48 -4.81
C ALA A 85 -6.02 -1.83 -6.29
N MET A 86 -7.08 -2.26 -6.97
CA MET A 86 -7.05 -2.55 -8.41
C MET A 86 -6.70 -1.31 -9.23
N ARG A 87 -7.33 -0.15 -8.95
CA ARG A 87 -6.98 1.12 -9.61
C ARG A 87 -5.51 1.49 -9.40
N TYR A 88 -5.01 1.31 -8.17
CA TYR A 88 -3.60 1.55 -7.86
C TYR A 88 -2.68 0.60 -8.66
N LEU A 89 -2.98 -0.70 -8.68
CA LEU A 89 -2.22 -1.71 -9.39
C LEU A 89 -2.13 -1.42 -10.90
N HIS A 90 -3.22 -0.96 -11.52
CA HIS A 90 -3.23 -0.55 -12.92
C HIS A 90 -2.28 0.63 -13.17
N LYS A 91 -2.37 1.69 -12.37
CA LYS A 91 -1.50 2.88 -12.50
C LYS A 91 -0.03 2.54 -12.24
N TYR A 92 0.25 1.67 -11.27
CA TYR A 92 1.60 1.19 -10.98
C TYR A 92 2.18 0.46 -12.21
N ARG A 93 1.42 -0.49 -12.78
CA ARG A 93 1.84 -1.23 -13.99
C ARG A 93 2.08 -0.31 -15.19
N GLU A 94 1.28 0.74 -15.36
CA GLU A 94 1.48 1.76 -16.41
C GLU A 94 2.78 2.53 -16.20
N THR A 95 2.99 3.05 -14.98
CA THR A 95 4.20 3.79 -14.62
C THR A 95 5.46 2.96 -14.82
N GLU A 96 5.43 1.67 -14.46
CA GLU A 96 6.56 0.77 -14.67
C GLU A 96 6.83 0.49 -16.16
N ARG A 97 5.79 0.43 -17.00
CA ARG A 97 5.96 0.35 -18.47
C ARG A 97 6.60 1.61 -19.04
N ASP A 98 6.18 2.78 -18.60
CA ASP A 98 6.74 4.06 -19.07
C ASP A 98 8.22 4.20 -18.69
N LYS A 99 8.59 3.81 -17.47
CA LYS A 99 9.99 3.77 -17.03
C LYS A 99 10.83 2.81 -17.88
N ALA A 100 10.30 1.62 -18.19
CA ALA A 100 10.97 0.65 -19.04
C ALA A 100 11.16 1.19 -20.48
N ALA A 101 10.15 1.88 -21.02
CA ALA A 101 10.23 2.52 -22.34
C ALA A 101 11.25 3.67 -22.38
N ALA A 102 11.29 4.52 -21.34
CA ALA A 102 12.26 5.61 -21.21
C ALA A 102 13.71 5.10 -21.14
N ASN A 103 13.95 3.99 -20.42
CA ASN A 103 15.26 3.37 -20.34
C ASN A 103 15.73 2.78 -21.69
N ASN A 104 14.81 2.21 -22.49
CA ASN A 104 15.15 1.70 -23.82
C ASN A 104 15.49 2.81 -24.83
N ASN A 105 14.84 3.98 -24.72
CA ASN A 105 15.15 5.15 -25.56
C ASN A 105 16.51 5.79 -25.21
N GLN A 106 16.92 5.76 -23.93
CA GLN A 106 18.26 6.19 -23.51
C GLN A 106 19.35 5.24 -24.03
N ASN A 107 19.08 3.93 -24.06
CA ASN A 107 20.06 2.94 -24.52
C ASN A 107 20.28 2.98 -26.04
N THR A 108 19.26 3.33 -26.82
CA THR A 108 19.39 3.52 -28.28
C THR A 108 20.11 4.83 -28.63
N ALA A 109 19.95 5.90 -27.85
CA ALA A 109 20.69 7.15 -28.02
C ALA A 109 22.18 7.03 -27.62
N ASN A 110 22.51 6.22 -26.61
CA ASN A 110 23.89 6.04 -26.14
C ASN A 110 24.77 5.19 -27.06
N ILE A 111 24.20 4.37 -27.96
CA ILE A 111 24.98 3.62 -28.96
C ILE A 111 25.57 4.56 -30.02
N THR A 112 25.03 5.78 -30.19
CA THR A 112 25.53 6.77 -31.16
C THR A 112 26.59 7.72 -30.60
N SER A 113 26.91 7.70 -29.30
CA SER A 113 27.96 8.55 -28.72
C SER A 113 28.91 7.76 -27.82
N HIS A 114 30.18 7.68 -28.23
CA HIS A 114 31.28 7.11 -27.46
C HIS A 114 31.42 7.73 -26.06
N GLY A 115 31.45 6.86 -25.04
CA GLY A 115 32.35 6.98 -23.89
C GLY A 115 31.86 7.81 -22.69
N GLY A 116 31.33 7.13 -21.67
CA GLY A 116 31.24 7.67 -20.31
C GLY A 116 30.36 6.83 -19.38
N LEU A 117 30.97 6.08 -18.45
CA LEU A 117 30.26 5.42 -17.36
C LEU A 117 29.77 6.48 -16.37
N GLN A 118 28.45 6.60 -16.19
CA GLN A 118 27.87 7.38 -15.09
C GLN A 118 26.88 6.50 -14.34
N VAL A 119 27.28 6.04 -13.15
CA VAL A 119 26.40 5.33 -12.22
C VAL A 119 25.46 6.37 -11.60
N ARG A 120 24.15 6.24 -11.84
CA ARG A 120 23.14 7.12 -11.26
C ARG A 120 22.13 6.30 -10.49
N GLU A 121 22.20 6.40 -9.16
CA GLU A 121 21.19 5.90 -8.22
C GLU A 121 19.97 6.83 -8.32
N GLN A 122 18.84 6.31 -8.83
CA GLN A 122 17.57 7.04 -8.84
C GLN A 122 16.45 6.18 -8.29
N THR A 123 16.28 6.20 -6.98
CA THR A 123 15.02 5.81 -6.36
C THR A 123 14.04 6.97 -6.54
N GLN A 124 13.46 7.09 -7.74
CA GLN A 124 12.38 8.05 -7.98
C GLN A 124 11.08 7.43 -7.45
N THR A 125 10.76 7.75 -6.19
CA THR A 125 9.46 7.47 -5.60
C THR A 125 8.42 8.35 -6.33
N SER A 126 7.74 7.76 -7.32
CA SER A 126 6.56 8.38 -7.91
C SER A 126 5.55 8.59 -6.78
N ASN A 127 5.22 9.86 -6.49
CA ASN A 127 4.16 10.23 -5.57
C ASN A 127 2.82 9.77 -6.16
N LEU A 128 2.47 8.49 -5.98
CA LEU A 128 1.11 8.01 -6.19
C LEU A 128 0.28 8.56 -5.04
N GLU A 129 -0.26 9.78 -5.21
CA GLU A 129 -1.15 10.40 -4.23
C GLU A 129 -2.44 9.57 -4.13
N PHE A 130 -2.52 8.76 -3.08
CA PHE A 130 -3.67 7.92 -2.77
C PHE A 130 -4.67 8.71 -1.93
N ARG A 131 -5.58 9.43 -2.59
CA ARG A 131 -6.76 10.01 -1.93
C ARG A 131 -7.86 8.96 -1.83
N VAL A 132 -7.82 8.09 -0.81
CA VAL A 132 -8.91 7.13 -0.56
C VAL A 132 -10.06 7.70 0.26
N LEU A 133 -9.92 8.92 0.79
CA LEU A 133 -10.96 9.57 1.57
C LEU A 133 -11.34 10.91 0.94
N GLU A 134 -12.05 10.89 -0.19
CA GLU A 134 -12.91 12.03 -0.52
C GLU A 134 -14.16 11.97 0.35
N LYS A 135 -14.38 13.07 1.07
CA LYS A 135 -15.34 13.26 2.15
C LYS A 135 -16.76 12.95 1.67
N GLY A 136 -17.44 12.02 2.34
CA GLY A 136 -18.89 12.06 2.41
C GLY A 136 -19.31 13.35 3.12
N ASP A 137 -20.23 14.09 2.51
CA ASP A 137 -20.69 15.40 2.93
C ASP A 137 -21.05 15.46 4.42
N ASN A 138 -20.44 16.41 5.12
CA ASN A 138 -20.76 16.76 6.51
C ASN A 138 -21.98 17.71 6.56
N SER A 139 -23.05 17.40 5.84
CA SER A 139 -24.20 18.30 5.68
C SER A 139 -25.42 17.85 6.50
N LEU A 140 -25.28 17.42 7.74
CA LEU A 140 -26.42 17.24 8.67
C LEU A 140 -26.02 17.52 10.13
N ILE A 141 -25.46 18.70 10.41
CA ILE A 141 -25.54 19.31 11.74
C ILE A 141 -25.85 20.81 11.55
N THR A 142 -27.11 21.12 11.32
CA THR A 142 -27.66 22.44 11.69
C THR A 142 -28.68 22.19 12.79
N LYS A 143 -28.24 22.43 14.03
CA LYS A 143 -29.10 22.61 15.21
C LYS A 143 -29.90 23.92 15.08
N PRO A 144 -31.05 24.03 15.74
CA PRO A 144 -31.07 24.43 17.16
C PRO A 144 -31.21 23.27 18.16
#